data_AF-A0A817D5D9-F1
#
_entry.id   AF-A0A817D5D9-F1
#
_cell.length_a   1.000
_cell.length_b   1.000
_cell.length_c   1.000
_cell.angle_alpha   90.00
_cell.angle_beta   90.00
_cell.angle_gamma   90.00
#
_symmetry.space_group_name_H-M   'P 1'
#
loop_
_entity.id
_entity.type
_entity.pdbx_description
1 polymer ?
#
loop_
_entity_poly.entity_id
_entity_poly.type
_entity_poly.pdbx_seq_one_letter_code
_entity_poly.pdbx_strand_id
1 'polypeptide(L)'
;MYSLQIIPLVYVLLTGKNTDDYNSLFEQLLLHYVYEPESVLVDLESATLKSTKTMFPEATQIEVQSLGLQNKYTNDDKFRINVKKLMGLAFVPVGDVLKAYSSLINDFDDEDYLLLDYFERVWVGQKKSSRRGKPRFSLQLWNIYDRVIQDLSRSNNAIEGWHHAFNTSVSIKHPSITKLAKCILRVQARFEIDIE
;
A
#
# COMPACT_ATOMS: atom_id res chain seq x y z
N MET A 1 -15.81 -4.57 19.06
CA MET A 1 -14.55 -3.88 18.70
C MET A 1 -13.67 -4.95 18.09
N TYR A 2 -13.61 -5.05 16.76
CA TYR A 2 -12.75 -6.04 16.10
C TYR A 2 -11.33 -5.51 16.17
N SER A 3 -10.49 -6.09 17.04
CA SER A 3 -9.05 -5.84 16.96
C SER A 3 -8.56 -6.45 15.65
N LEU A 4 -7.97 -5.64 14.77
CA LEU A 4 -7.26 -6.13 13.60
C LEU A 4 -6.09 -7.01 14.09
N GLN A 5 -6.29 -8.32 14.04
CA GLN A 5 -5.26 -9.30 14.37
C GLN A 5 -4.42 -9.50 13.12
N ILE A 6 -3.14 -9.12 13.20
CA ILE A 6 -2.17 -9.38 12.13
C ILE A 6 -1.49 -10.71 12.46
N ILE A 7 -1.67 -11.68 11.57
CA ILE A 7 -1.10 -13.01 11.70
C ILE A 7 -0.09 -13.20 10.56
N PRO A 8 1.20 -13.39 10.84
CA PRO A 8 2.18 -13.73 9.82
C PRO A 8 1.86 -15.13 9.26
N LEU A 9 1.50 -15.22 7.98
CA LEU A 9 1.13 -16.47 7.33
C LEU A 9 2.32 -17.17 6.66
N VAL A 10 3.16 -16.40 5.96
CA VAL A 10 4.28 -16.94 5.19
C VAL A 10 5.53 -16.12 5.43
N TYR A 11 6.64 -16.82 5.66
CA TYR A 11 7.98 -16.24 5.74
C TYR A 11 8.76 -16.66 4.50
N VAL A 12 9.37 -15.69 3.82
CA VAL A 12 10.08 -15.92 2.55
C VAL A 12 11.49 -15.39 2.69
N LEU A 13 12.47 -16.21 2.30
CA LEU A 13 13.85 -15.80 2.13
C LEU A 13 14.15 -15.68 0.64
N LEU A 14 14.26 -14.43 0.17
CA LEU A 14 14.61 -14.14 -1.22
C LEU A 14 16.13 -14.02 -1.37
N THR A 15 16.64 -14.51 -2.49
CA THR A 15 18.05 -14.38 -2.89
C THR A 15 18.37 -13.01 -3.49
N GLY A 16 17.34 -12.24 -3.84
CA GLY A 16 17.46 -10.91 -4.42
C GLY A 16 16.20 -10.07 -4.18
N LYS A 17 16.16 -8.90 -4.83
CA LYS A 17 15.09 -7.89 -4.72
C LYS A 17 14.66 -7.33 -6.08
N ASN A 18 14.83 -8.11 -7.14
CA ASN A 18 14.43 -7.72 -8.49
C ASN A 18 13.02 -8.26 -8.82
N THR A 19 12.46 -7.84 -9.95
CA THR A 19 11.09 -8.22 -10.34
C THR A 19 10.92 -9.72 -10.53
N ASP A 20 11.95 -10.42 -11.02
CA ASP A 20 11.89 -11.86 -11.26
C ASP A 20 11.89 -12.64 -9.93
N ASP A 21 12.68 -12.20 -8.94
CA ASP A 21 12.65 -12.76 -7.58
C ASP A 21 11.26 -12.66 -6.95
N TYR A 22 10.61 -11.49 -7.07
CA TYR A 22 9.25 -11.28 -6.56
C TYR A 22 8.19 -12.06 -7.36
N ASN A 23 8.34 -12.19 -8.69
CA ASN A 23 7.45 -13.01 -9.51
C ASN A 23 7.49 -14.48 -9.07
N SER A 24 8.70 -15.04 -8.91
CA SER A 24 8.87 -16.41 -8.43
C SER A 24 8.25 -16.61 -7.04
N LEU A 25 8.38 -15.64 -6.14
CA LEU A 25 7.66 -15.66 -4.86
C LEU A 25 6.15 -15.77 -5.05
N PHE A 26 5.54 -14.86 -5.81
CA PHE A 26 4.09 -14.85 -5.97
C PHE A 26 3.58 -16.11 -6.69
N GLU A 27 4.32 -16.64 -7.66
CA GLU A 27 4.01 -17.93 -8.29
C GLU A 27 4.01 -19.07 -7.25
N GLN A 28 5.02 -19.15 -6.39
CA GLN A 28 5.07 -20.17 -5.33
C GLN A 28 3.93 -20.01 -4.32
N LEU A 29 3.56 -18.77 -3.97
CA LEU A 29 2.43 -18.50 -3.09
C LEU A 29 1.11 -18.96 -3.72
N LEU A 30 0.86 -18.61 -4.97
CA LEU A 30 -0.37 -18.97 -5.70
C LEU A 30 -0.49 -20.48 -5.95
N LEU A 31 0.64 -21.18 -6.09
CA LEU A 31 0.67 -22.65 -6.20
C LEU A 31 0.27 -23.35 -4.90
N HIS A 32 0.68 -22.81 -3.74
CA HIS A 32 0.44 -23.45 -2.44
C HIS A 32 -0.84 -22.97 -1.75
N TYR A 33 -1.30 -21.77 -2.08
CA TYR A 33 -2.48 -21.17 -1.47
C TYR A 33 -3.40 -20.60 -2.53
N VAL A 34 -4.63 -21.10 -2.58
CA VAL A 34 -5.70 -20.51 -3.41
C VAL A 34 -6.27 -19.32 -2.63
N TYR A 35 -5.68 -18.14 -2.82
CA TYR A 35 -6.19 -16.88 -2.28
C TYR A 35 -6.49 -15.88 -3.39
N GLU A 36 -7.68 -15.30 -3.32
CA GLU A 36 -8.09 -14.11 -4.06
C GLU A 36 -8.20 -12.95 -3.07
N PRO A 37 -7.08 -12.27 -2.73
CA PRO A 37 -7.12 -11.21 -1.74
C PRO A 37 -7.92 -10.00 -2.26
N GLU A 38 -8.82 -9.47 -1.42
CA GLU A 38 -9.58 -8.25 -1.75
C GLU A 38 -8.68 -7.00 -1.86
N SER A 39 -7.54 -6.99 -1.15
CA SER A 39 -6.54 -5.92 -1.23
C SER A 39 -5.13 -6.41 -0.93
N VAL A 40 -4.13 -5.78 -1.55
CA VAL A 40 -2.71 -6.06 -1.34
C VAL A 40 -1.99 -4.76 -1.00
N LEU A 41 -1.36 -4.72 0.17
CA LEU A 41 -0.52 -3.60 0.60
C LEU A 41 0.94 -4.05 0.52
N VAL A 42 1.71 -3.42 -0.36
CA VAL A 42 3.14 -3.72 -0.58
C VAL A 42 3.97 -2.46 -0.38
N ASP A 43 5.20 -2.64 0.07
CA ASP A 43 6.15 -1.54 0.22
C ASP A 43 6.53 -0.97 -1.16
N LEU A 44 6.85 0.33 -1.22
CA LEU A 44 7.04 1.10 -2.46
C LEU A 44 8.39 0.81 -3.17
N GLU A 45 8.84 -0.44 -3.19
CA GLU A 45 9.95 -0.84 -4.05
C GLU A 45 9.44 -1.08 -5.48
N SER A 46 10.09 -0.44 -6.48
CA SER A 46 9.65 -0.44 -7.89
C SER A 46 9.51 -1.84 -8.49
N ALA A 47 10.32 -2.80 -8.02
CA ALA A 47 10.27 -4.19 -8.45
C ALA A 47 9.05 -4.94 -7.91
N THR A 48 8.70 -4.72 -6.64
CA THR A 48 7.55 -5.32 -5.96
C THR A 48 6.25 -4.80 -6.56
N LEU A 49 6.15 -3.49 -6.81
CA LEU A 49 5.00 -2.87 -7.50
C LEU A 49 4.74 -3.52 -8.87
N LYS A 50 5.78 -3.65 -9.70
CA LYS A 50 5.67 -4.22 -11.04
C LYS A 50 5.26 -5.69 -11.02
N SER A 51 5.82 -6.47 -10.09
CA SER A 51 5.51 -7.89 -9.92
C SER A 51 4.07 -8.12 -9.45
N THR A 52 3.65 -7.40 -8.40
CA THR A 52 2.28 -7.47 -7.88
C THR A 52 1.23 -7.07 -8.92
N LYS A 53 1.54 -6.16 -9.86
CA LYS A 53 0.62 -5.77 -10.95
C LYS A 53 0.41 -6.89 -11.98
N THR A 54 1.46 -7.68 -12.23
CA THR A 54 1.39 -8.84 -13.13
C THR A 54 0.58 -9.97 -12.48
N MET A 55 0.82 -10.22 -11.19
CA MET A 55 0.27 -11.38 -10.48
C MET A 55 -1.12 -11.14 -9.89
N PHE A 56 -1.42 -9.90 -9.47
CA PHE A 56 -2.71 -9.50 -8.91
C PHE A 56 -3.25 -8.27 -9.68
N PRO A 57 -3.67 -8.44 -10.95
CA PRO A 57 -4.07 -7.33 -11.79
C PRO A 57 -5.28 -6.55 -11.26
N GLU A 58 -6.11 -7.20 -10.44
CA GLU A 58 -7.30 -6.61 -9.80
C GLU A 58 -6.98 -5.89 -8.47
N ALA A 59 -5.78 -6.05 -7.92
CA ALA A 59 -5.40 -5.43 -6.65
C ALA A 59 -5.02 -3.94 -6.80
N THR A 60 -5.24 -3.18 -5.73
CA THR A 60 -5.00 -1.73 -5.67
C THR A 60 -3.54 -1.36 -5.43
N GLN A 61 -2.95 -0.49 -6.27
CA GLN A 61 -1.56 -0.03 -6.15
C GLN A 61 -1.42 1.50 -6.29
N ILE A 62 -0.56 2.12 -5.48
CA ILE A 62 -0.25 3.57 -5.48
C ILE A 62 1.12 3.81 -6.13
N GLU A 63 1.17 4.55 -7.26
CA GLU A 63 2.39 4.76 -8.06
C GLU A 63 2.64 6.26 -8.34
N VAL A 64 3.46 6.93 -7.53
CA VAL A 64 3.80 8.37 -7.70
C VAL A 64 5.14 8.58 -8.44
N GLN A 65 6.04 7.59 -8.43
CA GLN A 65 7.41 7.73 -8.96
C GLN A 65 7.50 7.70 -10.49
N SER A 66 6.56 7.07 -11.19
CA SER A 66 6.63 6.87 -12.66
C SER A 66 6.34 8.13 -13.49
N LEU A 67 5.92 9.23 -12.86
CA LEU A 67 5.56 10.48 -13.55
C LEU A 67 6.74 11.45 -13.74
N GLY A 68 7.95 11.13 -13.26
CA GLY A 68 9.13 12.01 -13.41
C GLY A 68 9.10 13.28 -12.55
N LEU A 69 8.16 13.38 -11.60
CA LEU A 69 7.90 14.60 -10.80
C LEU A 69 8.80 14.75 -9.56
N GLN A 70 9.82 13.89 -9.41
CA GLN A 70 10.66 13.83 -8.20
C GLN A 70 11.45 15.13 -7.96
N ASN A 71 12.01 15.72 -9.02
CA ASN A 71 12.72 17.00 -8.92
C ASN A 71 11.78 18.15 -8.55
N LYS A 72 10.58 18.20 -9.14
CA LYS A 72 9.57 19.22 -8.81
C LYS A 72 9.09 19.06 -7.36
N TYR A 73 8.76 17.84 -6.94
CA TYR A 73 8.37 17.53 -5.56
C TYR A 73 9.43 17.92 -4.50
N THR A 74 10.71 17.84 -4.85
CA THR A 74 11.81 18.16 -3.93
C THR A 74 12.03 19.66 -3.79
N ASN A 75 11.92 20.40 -4.89
CA ASN A 75 12.32 21.81 -4.99
C ASN A 75 11.16 22.80 -4.96
N ASP A 76 9.91 22.34 -5.12
CA ASP A 76 8.71 23.17 -5.09
C ASP A 76 7.81 22.81 -3.90
N ASP A 77 7.80 23.68 -2.90
CA ASP A 77 7.00 23.51 -1.68
C ASP A 77 5.49 23.55 -1.94
N LYS A 78 5.04 24.41 -2.86
CA LYS A 78 3.61 24.54 -3.20
C LYS A 78 3.12 23.25 -3.84
N PHE A 79 3.86 22.74 -4.82
CA PHE A 79 3.56 21.47 -5.48
C PHE A 79 3.57 20.31 -4.47
N ARG A 80 4.58 20.25 -3.60
CA ARG A 80 4.68 19.22 -2.56
C ARG A 80 3.48 19.24 -1.60
N ILE A 81 3.06 20.42 -1.16
CA ILE A 81 1.88 20.58 -0.31
C ILE A 81 0.62 20.10 -1.03
N ASN A 82 0.45 20.47 -2.30
CA ASN A 82 -0.72 20.06 -3.08
C ASN A 82 -0.77 18.55 -3.31
N VAL A 83 0.37 17.89 -3.57
CA VAL A 83 0.47 16.43 -3.62
C VAL A 83 0.08 15.81 -2.27
N LYS A 84 0.50 16.40 -1.14
CA LYS A 84 0.06 15.94 0.20
C LYS A 84 -1.44 16.12 0.41
N LYS A 85 -2.04 17.20 -0.10
CA LYS A 85 -3.50 17.37 -0.05
C LYS A 85 -4.23 16.30 -0.87
N LEU A 86 -3.69 15.88 -2.03
CA LEU A 86 -4.24 14.74 -2.78
C LEU A 86 -4.21 13.44 -1.96
N MET A 87 -3.11 13.16 -1.25
CA MET A 87 -3.04 12.02 -0.33
C MET A 87 -4.05 12.17 0.83
N GLY A 88 -4.27 13.41 1.28
CA GLY A 88 -5.26 13.75 2.31
C GLY A 88 -6.71 13.40 1.95
N LEU A 89 -7.03 13.17 0.67
CA LEU A 89 -8.36 12.73 0.25
C LEU A 89 -8.77 11.39 0.84
N ALA A 90 -7.80 10.55 1.25
CA ALA A 90 -8.08 9.27 1.89
C ALA A 90 -8.78 9.45 3.24
N PHE A 91 -8.69 10.65 3.83
CA PHE A 91 -9.26 11.02 5.11
C PHE A 91 -10.52 11.87 4.98
N VAL A 92 -11.06 12.04 3.77
CA VAL A 92 -12.33 12.76 3.53
C VAL A 92 -13.47 11.73 3.50
N PRO A 93 -14.66 12.00 4.06
CA PRO A 93 -15.81 11.11 3.90
C PRO A 93 -16.00 10.73 2.42
N VAL A 94 -16.24 9.45 2.12
CA VAL A 94 -16.33 8.94 0.74
C VAL A 94 -17.28 9.78 -0.14
N GLY A 95 -18.41 10.21 0.41
CA GLY A 95 -19.40 11.05 -0.29
C GLY A 95 -18.89 12.46 -0.64
N ASP A 96 -17.91 12.97 0.09
CA ASP A 96 -17.34 14.31 -0.07
C ASP A 96 -16.03 14.32 -0.88
N VAL A 97 -15.42 13.15 -1.13
CA VAL A 97 -14.14 13.04 -1.85
C VAL A 97 -14.16 13.77 -3.19
N LEU A 98 -15.24 13.64 -3.96
CA LEU A 98 -15.37 14.29 -5.28
C LEU A 98 -15.42 15.82 -5.18
N LYS A 99 -16.10 16.33 -4.15
CA LYS A 99 -16.22 17.76 -3.87
C LYS A 99 -14.89 18.34 -3.39
N ALA A 100 -14.20 17.63 -2.49
CA ALA A 100 -12.87 17.99 -2.02
C ALA A 100 -11.87 18.00 -3.17
N TYR A 101 -11.86 16.96 -4.01
CA TYR A 101 -11.00 16.88 -5.19
C TYR A 101 -11.25 18.05 -6.16
N SER A 102 -12.51 18.35 -6.48
CA SER A 102 -12.86 19.46 -7.38
C SER A 102 -12.42 20.84 -6.86
N SER A 103 -12.28 20.98 -5.55
CA SER A 103 -11.75 22.21 -4.94
C SER A 103 -10.23 22.26 -5.04
N LEU A 104 -9.56 21.12 -4.79
CA LEU A 104 -8.10 20.97 -4.79
C LEU A 104 -7.44 21.15 -6.14
N ILE A 105 -8.10 20.72 -7.23
CA ILE A 105 -7.50 20.82 -8.57
C ILE A 105 -7.16 22.26 -8.99
N ASN A 106 -7.84 23.26 -8.42
CA ASN A 106 -7.58 24.67 -8.72
C ASN A 106 -6.27 25.18 -8.08
N ASP A 107 -5.69 24.44 -7.13
CA ASP A 107 -4.43 24.80 -6.49
C ASP A 107 -3.21 24.37 -7.33
N PHE A 108 -3.41 23.50 -8.32
CA PHE A 108 -2.37 22.97 -9.21
C PHE A 108 -2.17 23.86 -10.43
N ASP A 109 -0.94 23.88 -10.94
CA ASP A 109 -0.60 24.63 -12.14
C ASP A 109 -0.85 23.76 -13.39
N ASP A 110 -1.05 24.37 -14.57
CA ASP A 110 -1.37 23.65 -15.82
C ASP A 110 -0.33 22.57 -16.17
N GLU A 111 0.93 22.78 -15.79
CA GLU A 111 2.03 21.84 -15.98
C GLU A 111 1.86 20.52 -15.19
N ASP A 112 1.01 20.51 -14.16
CA ASP A 112 0.73 19.34 -13.32
C ASP A 112 -0.38 18.46 -13.89
N TYR A 113 -0.90 18.78 -15.08
CA TYR A 113 -2.00 18.06 -15.72
C TYR A 113 -1.78 16.54 -15.79
N LEU A 114 -0.55 16.08 -16.07
CA LEU A 114 -0.25 14.64 -16.15
C LEU A 114 -0.45 13.92 -14.81
N LEU A 115 -0.14 14.58 -13.70
CA LEU A 115 -0.42 14.06 -12.36
C LEU A 115 -1.92 14.01 -12.10
N LEU A 116 -2.64 15.06 -12.44
CA LEU A 116 -4.08 15.15 -12.23
C LEU A 116 -4.84 14.13 -13.10
N ASP A 117 -4.48 13.95 -14.37
CA ASP A 117 -5.08 12.93 -15.25
C ASP A 117 -4.83 11.52 -14.71
N TYR A 118 -3.59 11.24 -14.28
CA TYR A 118 -3.27 9.98 -13.61
C TYR A 118 -4.13 9.79 -12.36
N PHE A 119 -4.20 10.79 -11.49
CA PHE A 119 -4.91 10.71 -10.23
C PHE A 119 -6.43 10.54 -10.43
N GLU A 120 -7.02 11.25 -11.39
CA GLU A 120 -8.42 11.06 -11.78
C GLU A 120 -8.66 9.66 -12.34
N ARG A 121 -7.81 9.15 -13.22
CA ARG A 121 -8.00 7.81 -13.80
C ARG A 121 -7.93 6.72 -12.74
N VAL A 122 -7.01 6.86 -11.78
CA VAL A 122 -6.71 5.79 -10.83
C VAL A 122 -7.60 5.86 -9.59
N TRP A 123 -7.78 7.03 -8.99
CA TRP A 123 -8.36 7.17 -7.65
C TRP A 123 -9.75 7.79 -7.61
N VAL A 124 -10.03 8.78 -8.46
CA VAL A 124 -11.24 9.64 -8.32
C VAL A 124 -12.33 9.33 -9.37
N GLY A 125 -11.91 8.91 -10.56
CA GLY A 125 -12.74 8.67 -11.73
C GLY A 125 -12.77 9.90 -12.65
N GLN A 126 -12.43 9.73 -13.93
CA GLN A 126 -12.40 10.84 -14.90
C GLN A 126 -13.80 11.42 -15.15
N LYS A 127 -13.92 12.75 -15.24
CA LYS A 127 -15.18 13.40 -15.65
C LYS A 127 -15.34 13.30 -17.18
N LYS A 128 -16.19 12.39 -17.66
CA LYS A 128 -16.55 12.28 -19.09
C LYS A 128 -17.94 12.88 -19.31
N SER A 129 -17.99 14.14 -19.77
CA SER A 129 -19.25 14.87 -19.98
C SER A 129 -20.09 14.97 -18.68
N SER A 130 -21.39 14.66 -18.72
CA SER A 130 -22.33 14.72 -17.60
C SER A 130 -22.21 13.58 -16.58
N ARG A 131 -21.32 12.60 -16.81
CA ARG A 131 -21.13 11.45 -15.92
C ARG A 131 -19.65 11.30 -15.55
N ARG A 132 -19.37 11.01 -14.28
CA ARG A 132 -18.01 10.65 -13.84
C ARG A 132 -17.81 9.15 -14.11
N GLY A 133 -16.73 8.80 -14.78
CA GLY A 133 -16.33 7.42 -15.02
C GLY A 133 -15.93 6.73 -13.72
N LYS A 134 -15.99 5.40 -13.69
CA LYS A 134 -15.50 4.64 -12.54
C LYS A 134 -13.97 4.76 -12.46
N PRO A 135 -13.39 5.11 -11.29
CA PRO A 135 -11.94 5.03 -11.10
C PRO A 135 -11.46 3.58 -11.22
N ARG A 136 -10.16 3.40 -11.45
CA ARG A 136 -9.51 2.09 -11.37
C ARG A 136 -9.72 1.44 -10.00
N PHE A 137 -9.67 2.25 -8.94
CA PHE A 137 -9.90 1.81 -7.57
C PHE A 137 -11.09 2.55 -6.98
N SER A 138 -12.07 1.81 -6.46
CA SER A 138 -13.27 2.42 -5.88
C SER A 138 -12.90 3.30 -4.68
N LEU A 139 -13.65 4.38 -4.49
CA LEU A 139 -13.42 5.30 -3.37
C LEU A 139 -13.45 4.56 -2.03
N GLN A 140 -14.33 3.57 -1.88
CA GLN A 140 -14.48 2.76 -0.69
C GLN A 140 -13.24 1.92 -0.36
N LEU A 141 -12.45 1.54 -1.37
CA LEU A 141 -11.31 0.64 -1.20
C LEU A 141 -10.08 1.33 -0.65
N TRP A 142 -9.81 2.57 -1.08
CA TRP A 142 -8.61 3.31 -0.67
C TRP A 142 -8.88 4.36 0.41
N ASN A 143 -10.15 4.69 0.67
CA ASN A 143 -10.52 5.63 1.71
C ASN A 143 -10.40 5.00 3.10
N ILE A 144 -9.84 5.76 4.03
CA ILE A 144 -9.60 5.34 5.40
C ILE A 144 -10.35 6.23 6.41
N TYR A 145 -11.25 7.11 5.97
CA TYR A 145 -12.02 7.99 6.84
C TYR A 145 -12.78 7.20 7.91
N ASP A 146 -13.54 6.19 7.51
CA ASP A 146 -14.32 5.38 8.46
C ASP A 146 -13.41 4.64 9.44
N ARG A 147 -12.23 4.17 8.97
CA ARG A 147 -11.21 3.55 9.84
C ARG A 147 -10.66 4.55 10.86
N VAL A 148 -10.43 5.79 10.44
CA VAL A 148 -9.90 6.88 11.26
C VAL A 148 -10.89 7.31 12.34
N ILE A 149 -12.19 7.39 12.02
CA ILE A 149 -13.27 7.73 12.96
C ILE A 149 -13.59 6.57 13.90
N GLN A 150 -13.43 5.32 13.44
CA GLN A 150 -13.64 4.12 14.25
C GLN A 150 -12.41 3.68 15.06
N ASP A 151 -11.34 4.50 15.06
CA ASP A 151 -10.06 4.23 15.73
C ASP A 151 -9.43 2.87 15.35
N LEU A 152 -9.69 2.42 14.12
CA LEU A 152 -9.05 1.26 13.51
C LEU A 152 -7.65 1.64 13.02
N SER A 153 -6.72 0.68 12.97
CA SER A 153 -5.32 0.95 12.62
C SER A 153 -5.19 1.65 11.27
N ARG A 154 -4.58 2.86 11.30
CA ARG A 154 -4.45 3.78 10.15
C ARG A 154 -3.30 3.43 9.19
N SER A 155 -2.39 2.55 9.59
CA SER A 155 -1.07 2.40 8.95
C SER A 155 -0.49 1.01 9.19
N ASN A 156 0.60 0.72 8.47
CA ASN A 156 1.54 -0.36 8.75
C ASN A 156 2.11 -0.33 10.18
N ASN A 157 1.66 0.50 11.14
CA ASN A 157 2.15 0.51 12.53
C ASN A 157 2.18 -0.86 13.18
N ALA A 158 1.19 -1.71 12.91
CA ALA A 158 1.18 -3.06 13.44
C ALA A 158 2.21 -3.96 12.72
N ILE A 159 2.47 -3.73 11.43
CA ILE A 159 3.55 -4.37 10.66
C ILE A 159 4.92 -3.86 11.10
N GLU A 160 5.13 -2.55 11.25
CA GLU A 160 6.34 -1.90 11.78
C GLU A 160 6.62 -2.32 13.21
N GLY A 161 5.59 -2.36 14.05
CA GLY A 161 5.65 -2.87 15.43
C GLY A 161 6.03 -4.34 15.47
N TRP A 162 5.47 -5.16 14.57
CA TRP A 162 5.88 -6.55 14.39
C TRP A 162 7.34 -6.67 13.92
N HIS A 163 7.76 -5.89 12.92
CA HIS A 163 9.15 -5.87 12.44
C HIS A 163 10.11 -5.46 13.55
N HIS A 164 9.75 -4.46 14.37
CA HIS A 164 10.55 -4.05 15.51
C HIS A 164 10.67 -5.17 16.56
N ALA A 165 9.56 -5.81 16.92
CA ALA A 165 9.56 -6.93 17.85
C ALA A 165 10.35 -8.15 17.32
N PHE A 166 10.21 -8.45 16.02
CA PHE A 166 10.95 -9.52 15.36
C PHE A 166 12.45 -9.24 15.33
N ASN A 167 12.87 -8.05 14.91
CA ASN A 167 14.28 -7.63 14.91
C ASN A 167 14.87 -7.63 16.32
N THR A 168 14.11 -7.20 17.32
CA THR A 168 14.50 -7.29 18.74
C THR A 168 14.70 -8.74 19.16
N SER A 169 13.81 -9.65 18.74
CA SER A 169 13.88 -11.08 19.07
C SER A 169 15.05 -11.81 18.40
N VAL A 170 15.41 -11.40 17.17
CA VAL A 170 16.59 -11.93 16.46
C VAL A 170 17.89 -11.40 17.09
N SER A 171 17.87 -10.15 17.60
CA SER A 171 18.93 -9.45 18.35
C SER A 171 20.30 -9.37 17.67
N ILE A 172 20.41 -9.69 16.37
CA ILE A 172 21.65 -9.68 15.59
C ILE A 172 21.35 -9.15 14.18
N LYS A 173 22.20 -8.26 13.65
CA LYS A 173 22.05 -7.68 12.30
C LYS A 173 22.19 -8.71 11.16
N HIS A 174 23.03 -9.73 11.34
CA HIS A 174 23.25 -10.82 10.37
C HIS A 174 23.14 -12.19 11.07
N PRO A 175 21.93 -12.67 11.36
CA PRO A 175 21.73 -13.99 11.96
C PRO A 175 22.10 -15.09 10.96
N SER A 176 22.66 -16.20 11.45
CA SER A 176 22.74 -17.42 10.64
C SER A 176 21.34 -17.95 10.33
N ILE A 177 21.18 -18.69 9.22
CA ILE A 177 19.89 -19.29 8.82
C ILE A 177 19.28 -20.10 9.97
N THR A 178 20.10 -20.87 10.70
CA THR A 178 19.64 -21.66 11.84
C THR A 178 19.09 -20.79 12.98
N LYS A 179 19.70 -19.63 13.23
CA LYS A 179 19.23 -18.69 14.26
C LYS A 179 17.93 -18.01 13.83
N LEU A 180 17.83 -17.64 12.55
CA LEU A 180 16.63 -17.05 11.97
C LEU A 180 15.45 -18.04 12.02
N ALA A 181 15.66 -19.29 11.58
CA ALA A 181 14.64 -20.34 11.62
C ALA A 181 14.12 -20.60 13.04
N LYS A 182 15.02 -20.66 14.04
CA LYS A 182 14.62 -20.77 15.45
C LYS A 182 13.78 -19.58 15.94
N CYS A 183 14.06 -18.37 15.46
CA CYS A 183 13.27 -17.19 15.81
C CYS A 183 11.89 -17.23 15.16
N ILE A 184 11.80 -17.60 13.87
CA ILE A 184 10.53 -17.76 13.16
C ILE A 184 9.65 -18.79 13.88
N LEU A 185 10.19 -19.97 14.23
CA LEU A 185 9.45 -21.00 14.96
C LEU A 185 8.92 -20.52 16.32
N ARG A 186 9.69 -19.72 17.07
CA ARG A 186 9.22 -19.14 18.34
C ARG A 186 8.10 -18.13 18.15
N VAL A 187 8.20 -17.31 17.10
CA VAL A 187 7.18 -16.32 16.77
C VAL A 187 5.90 -17.03 16.35
N GLN A 188 6.01 -18.04 15.49
CA GLN A 188 4.88 -18.88 15.08
C GLN A 188 4.19 -19.54 16.28
N ALA A 189 4.94 -20.18 17.19
CA ALA A 189 4.38 -20.81 18.38
C ALA A 189 3.62 -19.82 19.29
N ARG A 190 4.03 -18.55 19.33
CA ARG A 190 3.29 -17.50 20.05
C ARG A 190 1.92 -17.24 19.41
N PHE A 191 1.87 -17.13 18.09
CA PHE A 191 0.61 -16.87 17.38
C PHE A 191 -0.33 -18.08 17.41
N GLU A 192 0.20 -19.30 17.38
CA GLU A 192 -0.62 -20.52 17.50
C GLU A 192 -1.31 -20.61 18.87
N ILE A 193 -0.64 -20.21 19.95
CA ILE A 193 -1.24 -20.15 21.30
C ILE A 193 -2.31 -19.06 21.40
N ASP A 194 -2.18 -17.97 20.66
CA ASP A 194 -3.12 -16.83 20.68
C ASP A 194 -4.35 -17.06 19.75
N ILE A 195 -4.38 -18.14 18.97
CA ILE A 195 -5.47 -18.49 18.03
C ILE A 195 -6.38 -19.61 18.59
N GLU A 196 -5.93 -20.38 19.60
CA GLU A 196 -6.76 -21.33 20.37
C GLU A 196 -7.58 -20.66 21.47
#